data_AF-A0A250XP88-F1
#
_entry.id   AF-A0A250XP88-F1
#
_cell.length_a   1.000
_cell.length_b   1.000
_cell.length_c   1.000
_cell.angle_alpha   90.00
_cell.angle_beta   90.00
_cell.angle_gamma   90.00
#
_symmetry.space_group_name_H-M   'P 1'
#
loop_
_entity.id
_entity.type
_entity.pdbx_description
1 polymer ?
#
loop_
_entity_poly.entity_id
_entity_poly.type
_entity_poly.pdbx_seq_one_letter_code
_entity_poly.pdbx_strand_id
1 'polypeptide(L)'
;MDLVVDYRERATFQDLLPSDVTYENLEVGDFHLRCRDSGRHRVIFERKTLTDLAASIRDGRYSEQKCRMRAMREQVPGLSVGIVVEGDVNFAGPSDVLIGFTGVTVGAVHTAILRCTYSYGVPVTVVRGAAETVALLQHLRAKIDVGCVGGGGSSWLDTVRLKKADNVELFPRNLTVLQLCAIPRVSIPIANAVLDRLGCETIGELCARLSAQEDPRSVLTNVTVSGGKRRVGPAVAERLARSLSTRARSSDAPENVQANPSADTVAVYRAFFNGIARVLPCEACATSFQRYTDRPEVASSLDAALKLGRDALFEWTVRAHDDVNAQLGKNEEPYSISLARREASSTIAAIPQPVEIAALSFALAIGILMALFLFNLACGFASLLRFYTARS
;
A
#
# COMPACT_ATOMS: atom_id res chain seq x y z
N MET A 1 -24.89 13.22 4.91
CA MET A 1 -24.90 12.14 5.92
C MET A 1 -25.87 12.49 7.03
N ASP A 2 -26.51 11.49 7.61
CA ASP A 2 -27.29 11.64 8.84
C ASP A 2 -26.41 11.33 10.05
N LEU A 3 -26.54 12.15 11.09
CA LEU A 3 -25.90 11.94 12.37
C LEU A 3 -26.91 11.30 13.32
N VAL A 4 -26.56 10.14 13.83
CA VAL A 4 -27.33 9.43 14.85
C VAL A 4 -26.50 9.39 16.12
N VAL A 5 -27.12 9.72 17.25
CA VAL A 5 -26.48 9.82 18.56
C VAL A 5 -27.11 8.80 19.49
N ASP A 6 -26.28 8.16 20.31
CA ASP A 6 -26.79 7.27 21.35
C ASP A 6 -27.64 8.03 22.37
N TYR A 7 -28.76 7.44 22.80
CA TYR A 7 -29.67 8.05 23.75
C TYR A 7 -28.99 8.41 25.09
N ARG A 8 -27.97 7.66 25.51
CA ARG A 8 -27.18 7.91 26.73
C ARG A 8 -26.43 9.23 26.67
N GLU A 9 -26.09 9.71 25.46
CA GLU A 9 -25.37 10.96 25.23
C GLU A 9 -26.31 12.16 25.03
N ARG A 10 -27.63 11.94 25.02
CA ARG A 10 -28.61 13.01 24.78
C ARG A 10 -28.48 14.18 25.74
N ALA A 11 -28.35 13.91 27.04
CA ALA A 11 -28.24 14.97 28.05
C ALA A 11 -27.02 15.88 27.85
N THR A 12 -25.93 15.33 27.32
CA THR A 12 -24.70 16.09 27.06
C THR A 12 -24.80 16.95 25.79
N PHE A 13 -25.50 16.47 24.76
CA PHE A 13 -25.38 17.01 23.41
C PHE A 13 -26.65 17.65 22.84
N GLN A 14 -27.82 17.46 23.45
CA GLN A 14 -29.11 17.95 22.91
C GLN A 14 -29.14 19.45 22.63
N ASP A 15 -28.46 20.25 23.46
CA ASP A 15 -28.46 21.71 23.34
C ASP A 15 -27.32 22.24 22.45
N LEU A 16 -26.38 21.36 22.07
CA LEU A 16 -25.22 21.70 21.25
C LEU A 16 -25.39 21.26 19.79
N LEU A 17 -26.14 20.18 19.57
CA LEU A 17 -26.36 19.60 18.25
C LEU A 17 -27.53 20.26 17.50
N PRO A 18 -27.49 20.28 16.17
CA PRO A 18 -28.59 20.78 15.36
C PRO A 18 -29.83 19.89 15.51
N SER A 19 -31.01 20.46 15.26
CA SER A 19 -32.30 19.79 15.45
C SER A 19 -32.58 18.63 14.49
N ASP A 20 -31.75 18.47 13.44
CA ASP A 20 -31.89 17.42 12.43
C ASP A 20 -31.11 16.12 12.77
N VAL A 21 -30.66 16.00 14.01
CA VAL A 21 -30.00 14.81 14.56
C VAL A 21 -31.02 13.81 15.09
N THR A 22 -30.75 12.52 14.88
CA THR A 22 -31.59 11.43 15.41
C THR A 22 -30.97 10.84 16.66
N TYR A 23 -31.79 10.54 17.68
CA TYR A 23 -31.36 9.80 18.87
C TYR A 23 -31.88 8.37 18.82
N GLU A 24 -31.00 7.39 18.95
CA GLU A 24 -31.31 5.96 18.94
C GLU A 24 -30.61 5.23 20.08
N ASN A 25 -31.08 4.03 20.43
CA ASN A 25 -30.32 3.15 21.31
C ASN A 25 -29.30 2.39 20.45
N LEU A 26 -28.00 2.72 20.58
CA LEU A 26 -26.95 2.10 19.78
C LEU A 26 -26.32 0.93 20.54
N GLU A 27 -26.17 -0.22 19.87
CA GLU A 27 -25.53 -1.39 20.49
C GLU A 27 -24.03 -1.17 20.72
N VAL A 28 -23.39 -0.36 19.85
CA VAL A 28 -21.96 0.00 19.93
C VAL A 28 -21.77 1.42 19.44
N GLY A 29 -20.82 2.14 20.04
CA GLY A 29 -20.52 3.52 19.71
C GLY A 29 -21.53 4.49 20.31
N ASP A 30 -21.15 5.77 20.26
CA ASP A 30 -21.92 6.89 20.78
C ASP A 30 -22.43 7.81 19.66
N PHE A 31 -21.73 7.82 18.50
CA PHE A 31 -22.13 8.60 17.33
C PHE A 31 -21.97 7.82 16.03
N HIS A 32 -23.00 7.77 15.20
CA HIS A 32 -22.98 7.15 13.87
C HIS A 32 -23.19 8.19 12.78
N LEU A 33 -22.33 8.19 11.76
CA LEU A 33 -22.57 8.88 10.49
C LEU A 33 -23.08 7.86 9.46
N ARG A 34 -24.32 8.02 9.00
CA ARG A 34 -25.01 7.12 8.07
C ARG A 34 -25.24 7.80 6.71
N CYS A 35 -25.18 7.02 5.64
CA CYS A 35 -25.57 7.48 4.31
C CYS A 35 -27.09 7.76 4.29
N ARG A 36 -27.50 8.95 3.82
CA ARG A 36 -28.94 9.33 3.72
C ARG A 36 -29.71 8.34 2.85
N ASP A 37 -29.13 7.93 1.73
CA ASP A 37 -29.85 7.14 0.72
C ASP A 37 -29.93 5.64 1.05
N SER A 38 -28.91 5.08 1.70
CA SER A 38 -28.80 3.64 1.96
C SER A 38 -28.91 3.26 3.44
N GLY A 39 -28.90 4.23 4.36
CA GLY A 39 -28.83 3.98 5.80
C GLY A 39 -27.51 3.36 6.29
N ARG A 40 -26.58 3.00 5.40
CA ARG A 40 -25.34 2.29 5.73
C ARG A 40 -24.44 3.13 6.66
N HIS A 41 -23.94 2.50 7.72
CA HIS A 41 -22.94 3.08 8.61
C HIS A 41 -21.64 3.36 7.86
N ARG A 42 -21.13 4.60 7.98
CA ARG A 42 -19.86 5.01 7.38
C ARG A 42 -18.81 5.30 8.43
N VAL A 43 -19.22 5.98 9.49
CA VAL A 43 -18.34 6.26 10.62
C VAL A 43 -19.07 5.96 11.92
N ILE A 44 -18.38 5.30 12.84
CA ILE A 44 -18.81 5.11 14.21
C ILE A 44 -17.75 5.73 15.11
N PHE A 45 -18.18 6.55 16.07
CA PHE A 45 -17.32 7.08 17.12
C PHE A 45 -17.74 6.55 18.47
N GLU A 46 -16.76 6.12 19.25
CA GLU A 46 -16.88 5.96 20.71
C GLU A 46 -16.39 7.26 21.37
N ARG A 47 -17.17 7.83 22.29
CA ARG A 47 -16.80 8.97 23.10
C ARG A 47 -16.19 8.51 24.41
N LYS A 48 -15.16 9.21 24.86
CA LYS A 48 -14.53 8.95 26.16
C LYS A 48 -14.03 10.23 26.77
N THR A 49 -14.28 10.49 28.04
CA THR A 49 -13.51 11.54 28.72
C THR A 49 -12.09 11.06 28.99
N LEU A 50 -11.15 11.97 29.20
CA LEU A 50 -9.78 11.64 29.56
C LEU A 50 -9.73 10.82 30.86
N THR A 51 -10.59 11.15 31.82
CA THR A 51 -10.74 10.42 33.08
C THR A 51 -11.32 9.02 32.85
N ASP A 52 -12.32 8.87 31.98
CA ASP A 52 -12.87 7.56 31.63
C ASP A 52 -11.83 6.70 30.90
N LEU A 53 -11.06 7.28 29.98
CA LEU A 53 -9.98 6.57 29.29
C LEU A 53 -8.92 6.09 30.27
N ALA A 54 -8.48 6.95 31.18
CA ALA A 54 -7.55 6.60 32.25
C ALA A 54 -8.11 5.48 33.15
N ALA A 55 -9.37 5.58 33.59
CA ALA A 55 -10.02 4.51 34.35
C ALA A 55 -10.05 3.18 33.58
N SER A 56 -10.36 3.21 32.28
CA SER A 56 -10.38 2.02 31.42
C SER A 56 -9.02 1.39 31.16
N ILE A 57 -7.95 2.18 31.18
CA ILE A 57 -6.58 1.66 31.12
C ILE A 57 -6.27 0.90 32.41
N ARG A 58 -6.63 1.47 33.57
CA ARG A 58 -6.38 0.86 34.87
C ARG A 58 -7.12 -0.46 35.06
N ASP A 59 -8.41 -0.50 34.70
CA ASP A 59 -9.27 -1.65 34.95
C ASP A 59 -9.28 -2.69 33.81
N GLY A 60 -8.52 -2.46 32.73
CA GLY A 60 -8.37 -3.38 31.62
C GLY A 60 -9.48 -3.30 30.56
N ARG A 61 -10.58 -2.55 30.78
CA ARG A 61 -11.68 -2.39 29.79
C ARG A 61 -11.21 -1.81 28.47
N TYR A 62 -10.14 -1.03 28.49
CA TYR A 62 -9.50 -0.52 27.28
C TYR A 62 -9.13 -1.65 26.28
N SER A 63 -8.66 -2.80 26.77
CA SER A 63 -8.26 -3.93 25.92
C SER A 63 -9.45 -4.58 25.20
N GLU A 64 -10.55 -4.77 25.92
CA GLU A 64 -11.77 -5.38 25.39
C GLU A 64 -12.47 -4.46 24.37
N GLN A 65 -12.60 -3.17 24.69
CA GLN A 65 -13.19 -2.16 23.81
C GLN A 65 -12.44 -2.06 22.46
N LYS A 66 -11.11 -2.08 22.47
CA LYS A 66 -10.29 -2.08 21.25
C LYS A 66 -10.57 -3.30 20.37
N CYS A 67 -10.62 -4.49 20.96
CA CYS A 67 -10.87 -5.73 20.21
C CYS A 67 -12.23 -5.68 19.51
N ARG A 68 -13.25 -5.18 20.21
CA ARG A 68 -14.61 -5.01 19.66
C ARG A 68 -14.62 -4.05 18.47
N MET A 69 -14.01 -2.88 18.61
CA MET A 69 -13.96 -1.88 17.53
C MET A 69 -13.23 -2.39 16.29
N ARG A 70 -12.13 -3.13 16.49
CA ARG A 70 -11.38 -3.74 15.39
C ARG A 70 -12.22 -4.81 14.67
N ALA A 71 -12.88 -5.69 15.42
CA ALA A 71 -13.74 -6.72 14.85
C ALA A 71 -14.87 -6.13 13.99
N MET A 72 -15.49 -5.03 14.44
CA MET A 72 -16.54 -4.35 13.65
C MET A 72 -16.02 -3.80 12.32
N ARG A 73 -14.84 -3.17 12.35
CA ARG A 73 -14.19 -2.65 11.12
C ARG A 73 -13.87 -3.78 10.13
N GLU A 74 -13.44 -4.93 10.63
CA GLU A 74 -13.14 -6.10 9.80
C GLU A 74 -14.42 -6.73 9.20
N GLN A 75 -15.54 -6.68 9.92
CA GLN A 75 -16.81 -7.26 9.47
C GLN A 75 -17.60 -6.38 8.49
N VAL A 76 -17.41 -5.06 8.51
CA VAL A 76 -18.21 -4.12 7.70
C VAL A 76 -17.30 -3.37 6.71
N PRO A 77 -17.26 -3.80 5.43
CA PRO A 77 -16.44 -3.14 4.41
C PRO A 77 -16.77 -1.66 4.24
N GLY A 78 -15.75 -0.81 4.32
CA GLY A 78 -15.89 0.65 4.16
C GLY A 78 -16.44 1.38 5.39
N LEU A 79 -16.60 0.70 6.53
CA LEU A 79 -16.84 1.31 7.83
C LEU A 79 -15.54 1.83 8.43
N SER A 80 -15.55 3.07 8.88
CA SER A 80 -14.51 3.64 9.73
C SER A 80 -14.99 3.67 11.18
N VAL A 81 -14.11 3.30 12.11
CA VAL A 81 -14.38 3.34 13.55
C VAL A 81 -13.32 4.20 14.20
N GLY A 82 -13.71 5.17 15.03
CA GLY A 82 -12.80 6.07 15.72
C GLY A 82 -13.19 6.30 17.18
N ILE A 83 -12.29 6.92 17.95
CA ILE A 83 -12.54 7.32 19.34
C ILE A 83 -12.38 8.84 19.44
N VAL A 84 -13.31 9.51 20.10
CA VAL A 84 -13.19 10.92 20.50
C VAL A 84 -12.89 10.97 21.99
N VAL A 85 -11.73 11.51 22.35
CA VAL A 85 -11.31 11.66 23.74
C VAL A 85 -11.49 13.12 24.15
N GLU A 86 -12.36 13.38 25.12
CA GLU A 86 -12.62 14.71 25.66
C GLU A 86 -11.74 15.00 26.88
N GLY A 87 -10.96 16.07 26.82
CA GLY A 87 -10.22 16.60 27.95
C GLY A 87 -9.02 17.43 27.51
N ASP A 88 -8.58 18.30 28.41
CA ASP A 88 -7.35 19.07 28.22
C ASP A 88 -6.16 18.26 28.74
N VAL A 89 -5.22 17.95 27.87
CA VAL A 89 -4.03 17.15 28.19
C VAL A 89 -2.81 17.69 27.46
N ASN A 90 -1.79 18.05 28.22
CA ASN A 90 -0.52 18.49 27.66
C ASN A 90 0.44 17.31 27.52
N PHE A 91 0.46 16.70 26.33
CA PHE A 91 1.38 15.60 26.02
C PHE A 91 2.86 16.00 25.93
N ALA A 92 3.17 17.30 25.86
CA ALA A 92 4.54 17.81 25.92
C ALA A 92 5.01 18.08 27.36
N GLY A 93 4.11 18.03 28.33
CA GLY A 93 4.42 18.19 29.76
C GLY A 93 5.01 16.92 30.40
N PRO A 94 5.21 16.91 31.72
CA PRO A 94 5.75 15.76 32.43
C PRO A 94 4.82 14.55 32.32
N SER A 95 5.39 13.39 31.99
CA SER A 95 4.63 12.18 31.64
C SER A 95 4.12 11.40 32.85
N ASP A 96 4.62 11.70 34.04
CA ASP A 96 4.29 11.10 35.33
C ASP A 96 3.11 11.78 36.03
N VAL A 97 2.64 12.92 35.51
CA VAL A 97 1.44 13.61 36.00
C VAL A 97 0.24 12.66 35.93
N LEU A 98 -0.53 12.58 37.02
CA LEU A 98 -1.71 11.72 37.11
C LEU A 98 -2.95 12.39 36.50
N ILE A 99 -3.76 11.59 35.80
CA ILE A 99 -5.08 12.01 35.30
C ILE A 99 -6.12 11.84 36.42
N GLY A 100 -6.48 12.95 37.06
CA GLY A 100 -7.44 12.96 38.17
C GLY A 100 -7.06 11.97 39.28
N PHE A 101 -8.05 11.34 39.91
CA PHE A 101 -7.85 10.34 40.97
C PHE A 101 -7.74 8.90 40.43
N THR A 102 -7.36 8.73 39.16
CA THR A 102 -7.33 7.40 38.53
C THR A 102 -6.06 6.62 38.85
N GLY A 103 -4.98 7.28 39.22
CA GLY A 103 -3.66 6.62 39.37
C GLY A 103 -3.00 6.25 38.04
N VAL A 104 -3.53 6.75 36.92
CA VAL A 104 -2.95 6.58 35.58
C VAL A 104 -2.27 7.87 35.16
N THR A 105 -1.06 7.76 34.59
CA THR A 105 -0.26 8.90 34.19
C THR A 105 -0.61 9.42 32.79
N VAL A 106 -0.27 10.67 32.50
CA VAL A 106 -0.37 11.28 31.16
C VAL A 106 0.38 10.42 30.13
N GLY A 107 1.57 9.91 30.48
CA GLY A 107 2.36 9.04 29.60
C GLY A 107 1.66 7.72 29.25
N ALA A 108 0.94 7.13 30.21
CA ALA A 108 0.16 5.90 29.97
C ALA A 108 -1.03 6.18 29.04
N VAL A 109 -1.74 7.30 29.23
CA VAL A 109 -2.81 7.72 28.32
C VAL A 109 -2.29 8.02 26.92
N HIS A 110 -1.17 8.75 26.80
CA HIS A 110 -0.55 9.06 25.52
C HIS A 110 -0.16 7.78 24.77
N THR A 111 0.47 6.83 25.48
CA THR A 111 0.82 5.52 24.94
C THR A 111 -0.42 4.75 24.45
N ALA A 112 -1.52 4.79 25.21
CA ALA A 112 -2.77 4.17 24.80
C ALA A 112 -3.30 4.78 23.49
N ILE A 113 -3.38 6.12 23.40
CA ILE A 113 -3.84 6.85 22.21
C ILE A 113 -3.01 6.48 20.96
N LEU A 114 -1.69 6.49 21.09
CA LEU A 114 -0.78 6.14 19.99
C LEU A 114 -0.95 4.69 19.54
N ARG A 115 -1.09 3.76 20.49
CA ARG A 115 -1.30 2.34 20.16
C ARG A 115 -2.65 2.11 19.47
N CYS A 116 -3.73 2.74 19.93
CA CYS A 116 -5.02 2.74 19.23
C CYS A 116 -4.88 3.16 17.78
N THR A 117 -4.24 4.30 17.56
CA THR A 117 -4.15 4.90 16.22
C THR A 117 -3.25 4.08 15.30
N TYR A 118 -2.02 3.80 15.73
CA TYR A 118 -0.98 3.26 14.84
C TYR A 118 -0.85 1.75 14.90
N SER A 119 -1.08 1.13 16.06
CA SER A 119 -0.97 -0.34 16.19
C SER A 119 -2.28 -1.04 15.85
N TYR A 120 -3.41 -0.43 16.17
CA TYR A 120 -4.73 -1.04 16.00
C TYR A 120 -5.54 -0.43 14.86
N GLY A 121 -5.06 0.65 14.24
CA GLY A 121 -5.74 1.30 13.13
C GLY A 121 -7.09 1.92 13.51
N VAL A 122 -7.27 2.26 14.79
CA VAL A 122 -8.46 2.95 15.30
C VAL A 122 -8.06 4.39 15.63
N PRO A 123 -8.35 5.36 14.75
CA PRO A 123 -7.96 6.75 14.98
C PRO A 123 -8.59 7.30 16.26
N VAL A 124 -7.77 8.01 17.02
CA VAL A 124 -8.21 8.73 18.23
C VAL A 124 -8.06 10.22 17.99
N THR A 125 -9.12 10.99 18.20
CA THR A 125 -9.09 12.45 18.17
C THR A 125 -9.29 12.98 19.56
N VAL A 126 -8.33 13.75 20.07
CA VAL A 126 -8.43 14.41 21.36
C VAL A 126 -9.02 15.80 21.14
N VAL A 127 -10.07 16.13 21.87
CA VAL A 127 -10.77 17.41 21.84
C VAL A 127 -10.95 17.93 23.26
N ARG A 128 -11.14 19.24 23.45
CA ARG A 128 -11.23 19.82 24.80
C ARG A 128 -12.52 19.46 25.54
N GLY A 129 -13.60 19.18 24.81
CA GLY A 129 -14.90 18.83 25.38
C GLY A 129 -16.01 18.76 24.35
N ALA A 130 -17.26 18.65 24.84
CA ALA A 130 -18.45 18.40 24.03
C ALA A 130 -18.66 19.37 22.86
N ALA A 131 -18.38 20.68 23.04
CA ALA A 131 -18.52 21.65 21.97
C ALA A 131 -17.57 21.37 20.78
N GLU A 132 -16.33 20.96 21.05
CA GLU A 132 -15.37 20.57 20.00
C GLU A 132 -15.74 19.21 19.40
N THR A 133 -16.28 18.28 20.20
CA THR A 133 -16.86 17.03 19.68
C THR A 133 -17.96 17.32 18.65
N VAL A 134 -18.88 18.24 18.95
CA VAL A 134 -19.93 18.66 18.00
C VAL A 134 -19.32 19.26 16.73
N ALA A 135 -18.36 20.17 16.87
CA ALA A 135 -17.68 20.76 15.72
C ALA A 135 -17.02 19.68 14.85
N LEU A 136 -16.32 18.71 15.44
CA LEU A 136 -15.74 17.58 14.73
C LEU A 136 -16.81 16.80 13.95
N LEU A 137 -17.90 16.39 14.62
CA LEU A 137 -18.98 15.62 14.00
C LEU A 137 -19.63 16.37 12.84
N GLN A 138 -19.86 17.69 12.97
CA GLN A 138 -20.43 18.52 11.91
C GLN A 138 -19.49 18.65 10.71
N HIS A 139 -18.19 18.88 10.92
CA HIS A 139 -17.21 18.94 9.84
C HIS A 139 -17.12 17.61 9.09
N LEU A 140 -17.14 16.49 9.81
CA LEU A 140 -17.12 15.16 9.20
C LEU A 140 -18.42 14.89 8.43
N ARG A 141 -19.57 15.27 8.98
CA ARG A 141 -20.88 15.16 8.32
C ARG A 141 -20.94 15.93 6.99
N ALA A 142 -20.28 17.09 6.92
CA ALA A 142 -20.26 17.96 5.74
C ALA A 142 -19.17 17.59 4.71
N LYS A 143 -17.99 17.18 5.17
CA LYS A 143 -16.81 16.95 4.32
C LYS A 143 -16.56 15.51 3.96
N ILE A 144 -17.04 14.56 4.75
CA ILE A 144 -17.01 13.16 4.36
C ILE A 144 -18.17 12.94 3.39
N ASP A 145 -18.00 13.43 2.17
CA ASP A 145 -18.75 13.02 1.01
C ASP A 145 -18.26 11.61 0.65
N VAL A 146 -18.70 10.60 1.41
CA VAL A 146 -18.34 9.21 1.13
C VAL A 146 -19.25 8.63 0.04
N GLY A 147 -19.35 9.34 -1.08
CA GLY A 147 -19.36 8.64 -2.36
C GLY A 147 -18.03 7.91 -2.50
N CYS A 148 -18.07 6.62 -2.86
CA CYS A 148 -16.95 5.95 -3.51
C CYS A 148 -15.69 5.65 -2.65
N VAL A 149 -15.80 4.72 -1.68
CA VAL A 149 -14.76 3.67 -1.55
C VAL A 149 -15.06 2.61 -2.62
N GLY A 150 -15.12 3.10 -3.86
CA GLY A 150 -15.32 2.39 -5.11
C GLY A 150 -14.41 3.17 -6.05
N GLY A 151 -13.39 2.50 -6.56
CA GLY A 151 -12.26 3.10 -7.27
C GLY A 151 -12.65 4.07 -8.38
N GLY A 152 -12.81 5.34 -8.03
CA GLY A 152 -12.49 6.43 -8.92
C GLY A 152 -11.03 6.73 -8.65
N GLY A 153 -10.13 6.04 -9.34
CA GLY A 153 -8.73 6.46 -9.34
C GLY A 153 -8.69 7.86 -9.91
N SER A 154 -8.73 8.88 -9.05
CA SER A 154 -8.39 10.24 -9.47
C SER A 154 -7.00 10.11 -10.04
N SER A 155 -6.89 10.28 -11.35
CA SER A 155 -5.60 10.27 -12.01
C SER A 155 -4.80 11.39 -11.35
N TRP A 156 -3.50 11.17 -11.11
CA TRP A 156 -2.64 12.27 -10.64
C TRP A 156 -2.79 13.52 -11.53
N LEU A 157 -3.11 13.32 -12.82
CA LEU A 157 -3.42 14.38 -13.77
C LEU A 157 -4.60 15.26 -13.35
N ASP A 158 -5.60 14.72 -12.65
CA ASP A 158 -6.75 15.47 -12.16
C ASP A 158 -6.37 16.45 -11.03
N THR A 159 -5.21 16.25 -10.41
CA THR A 159 -4.66 17.16 -9.38
C THR A 159 -3.79 18.27 -9.98
N VAL A 160 -3.41 18.15 -11.26
CA VAL A 160 -2.57 19.14 -11.93
C VAL A 160 -3.38 20.40 -12.19
N ARG A 161 -3.02 21.50 -11.52
CA ARG A 161 -3.62 22.80 -11.75
C ARG A 161 -3.19 23.36 -13.09
N LEU A 162 -4.00 23.15 -14.11
CA LEU A 162 -3.84 23.83 -15.40
C LEU A 162 -4.30 25.28 -15.24
N LYS A 163 -3.36 26.23 -15.35
CA LYS A 163 -3.73 27.63 -15.54
C LYS A 163 -4.17 27.78 -17.00
N LYS A 164 -5.45 28.08 -17.20
CA LYS A 164 -5.93 28.60 -18.48
C LYS A 164 -5.31 29.99 -18.63
N ALA A 165 -4.23 30.09 -19.37
CA ALA A 165 -3.51 31.35 -19.53
C ALA A 165 -4.22 32.18 -20.60
N ASP A 166 -4.98 33.18 -20.19
CA ASP A 166 -5.51 34.20 -21.12
C ASP A 166 -4.42 35.22 -21.52
N ASN A 167 -3.26 35.23 -20.83
CA ASN A 167 -2.11 36.08 -21.15
C ASN A 167 -0.79 35.47 -20.66
N VAL A 168 -0.11 34.75 -21.53
CA VAL A 168 1.37 34.67 -21.61
C VAL A 168 1.63 34.42 -23.08
N GLU A 169 2.57 35.14 -23.68
CA GLU A 169 3.06 34.89 -25.05
C GLU A 169 3.56 33.44 -25.16
N LEU A 170 2.64 32.52 -25.45
CA LEU A 170 2.91 31.13 -25.77
C LEU A 170 3.50 31.10 -27.18
N PHE A 171 4.70 31.66 -27.31
CA PHE A 171 5.54 31.37 -28.46
C PHE A 171 5.69 29.85 -28.54
N PRO A 172 5.55 29.23 -29.72
CA PRO A 172 5.60 27.79 -29.89
C PRO A 172 6.81 27.13 -29.22
N ARG A 173 7.93 27.87 -29.16
CA ARG A 173 9.15 27.49 -28.46
C ARG A 173 8.99 27.30 -26.96
N ASN A 174 8.36 28.25 -26.28
CA ASN A 174 8.19 28.21 -24.81
C ASN A 174 7.31 27.02 -24.41
N LEU A 175 6.25 26.75 -25.18
CA LEU A 175 5.41 25.57 -24.97
C LEU A 175 6.23 24.28 -25.16
N THR A 176 7.04 24.23 -26.22
CA THR A 176 7.90 23.07 -26.51
C THR A 176 8.92 22.83 -25.39
N VAL A 177 9.54 23.89 -24.85
CA VAL A 177 10.44 23.80 -23.70
C VAL A 177 9.72 23.24 -22.47
N LEU A 178 8.51 23.73 -22.16
CA LEU A 178 7.72 23.22 -21.04
C LEU A 178 7.34 21.75 -21.22
N GLN A 179 6.95 21.34 -22.43
CA GLN A 179 6.65 19.95 -22.78
C GLN A 179 7.87 19.05 -22.58
N LEU A 180 9.06 19.49 -23.01
CA LEU A 180 10.30 18.74 -22.81
C LEU A 180 10.68 18.64 -21.33
N CYS A 181 10.45 19.69 -20.53
CA CYS A 181 10.73 19.67 -19.09
C CYS A 181 9.81 18.73 -18.29
N ALA A 182 8.70 18.28 -18.86
CA ALA A 182 7.91 17.20 -18.27
C ALA A 182 8.65 15.85 -18.31
N ILE A 183 9.66 15.70 -19.17
CA ILE A 183 10.51 14.50 -19.23
C ILE A 183 11.52 14.55 -18.07
N PRO A 184 11.57 13.53 -17.19
CA PRO A 184 12.46 13.56 -16.03
C PRO A 184 13.93 13.73 -16.41
N ARG A 185 14.60 14.66 -15.73
CA ARG A 185 16.01 15.09 -15.92
C ARG A 185 16.27 15.97 -17.15
N VAL A 186 15.23 16.47 -17.82
CA VAL A 186 15.35 17.49 -18.86
C VAL A 186 15.09 18.86 -18.25
N SER A 187 16.15 19.65 -18.09
CA SER A 187 16.06 21.04 -17.61
C SER A 187 15.86 22.03 -18.76
N ILE A 188 15.46 23.26 -18.46
CA ILE A 188 15.30 24.33 -19.47
C ILE A 188 16.56 24.50 -20.34
N PRO A 189 17.80 24.54 -19.81
CA PRO A 189 19.01 24.60 -20.64
C PRO A 189 19.19 23.40 -21.56
N ILE A 190 18.82 22.19 -21.13
CA ILE A 190 18.88 20.99 -21.96
C ILE A 190 17.85 21.08 -23.09
N ALA A 191 16.60 21.45 -22.75
CA ALA A 191 15.52 21.60 -23.73
C ALA A 191 15.91 22.62 -24.81
N ASN A 192 16.40 23.80 -24.42
CA ASN A 192 16.87 24.81 -25.37
C ASN A 192 18.04 24.31 -26.23
N ALA A 193 19.05 23.68 -25.63
CA ALA A 193 20.19 23.16 -26.38
C ALA A 193 19.79 22.11 -27.42
N VAL A 194 18.80 21.26 -27.11
CA VAL A 194 18.25 20.28 -28.06
C VAL A 194 17.52 20.98 -29.20
N LEU A 195 16.66 21.95 -28.89
CA LEU A 195 15.92 22.73 -29.89
C LEU A 195 16.86 23.53 -30.80
N ASP A 196 17.88 24.17 -30.24
CA ASP A 196 18.90 24.92 -30.99
C ASP A 196 19.71 24.00 -31.91
N ARG A 197 20.16 22.84 -31.39
CA ARG A 197 20.97 21.90 -32.18
C ARG A 197 20.22 21.34 -33.37
N LEU A 198 18.91 21.15 -33.22
CA LEU A 198 18.05 20.60 -34.26
C LEU A 198 17.29 21.68 -35.03
N GLY A 199 17.39 22.96 -34.66
CA GLY A 199 16.72 24.08 -35.32
C GLY A 199 15.20 23.95 -35.32
N CYS A 200 14.61 23.61 -34.17
CA CYS A 200 13.17 23.40 -34.01
C CYS A 200 12.54 24.43 -33.06
N GLU A 201 11.36 24.91 -33.42
CA GLU A 201 10.56 25.81 -32.59
C GLU A 201 9.34 25.08 -31.98
N THR A 202 8.86 24.03 -32.64
CA THR A 202 7.70 23.25 -32.19
C THR A 202 8.08 21.82 -31.81
N ILE A 203 7.30 21.21 -30.91
CA ILE A 203 7.42 19.79 -30.57
C ILE A 203 7.21 18.90 -31.81
N GLY A 204 6.32 19.30 -32.72
CA GLY A 204 6.06 18.58 -33.98
C GLY A 204 7.28 18.53 -34.89
N GLU A 205 7.94 19.68 -35.11
CA GLU A 205 9.21 19.75 -35.84
C GLU A 205 10.29 18.89 -35.18
N LEU A 206 10.40 18.95 -33.85
CA LEU A 206 11.36 18.14 -33.11
C LEU A 206 11.13 16.63 -33.31
N CYS A 207 9.89 16.17 -33.19
CA CYS A 207 9.54 14.77 -33.43
C CYS A 207 9.83 14.35 -34.88
N ALA A 208 9.51 15.20 -35.86
CA ALA A 208 9.77 14.93 -37.28
C ALA A 208 11.27 14.84 -37.57
N ARG A 209 12.07 15.80 -37.11
CA ARG A 209 13.52 15.82 -37.31
C ARG A 209 14.22 14.67 -36.63
N LEU A 210 13.81 14.32 -35.40
CA LEU A 210 14.35 13.15 -34.70
C LEU A 210 14.01 11.86 -35.44
N SER A 211 12.78 11.71 -35.94
CA SER A 211 12.36 10.51 -36.66
C SER A 211 13.07 10.34 -38.01
N ALA A 212 13.56 11.43 -38.61
CA ALA A 212 14.36 11.40 -39.84
C ALA A 212 15.83 11.02 -39.62
N GLN A 213 16.32 10.96 -38.38
CA GLN A 213 17.68 10.51 -38.08
C GLN A 213 17.76 8.99 -38.04
N GLU A 214 18.83 8.42 -38.60
CA GLU A 214 19.09 6.97 -38.50
C GLU A 214 19.26 6.54 -37.02
N ASP A 215 20.01 7.33 -36.25
CA ASP A 215 20.21 7.18 -34.81
C ASP A 215 19.87 8.47 -34.02
N PRO A 216 18.61 8.64 -33.59
CA PRO A 216 18.17 9.80 -32.81
C PRO A 216 18.90 9.95 -31.47
N ARG A 217 19.36 8.84 -30.88
CA ARG A 217 20.04 8.83 -29.56
C ARG A 217 21.43 9.45 -29.67
N SER A 218 22.20 9.09 -30.70
CA SER A 218 23.55 9.64 -30.90
C SER A 218 23.51 11.16 -31.12
N VAL A 219 22.54 11.64 -31.90
CA VAL A 219 22.34 13.08 -32.17
C VAL A 219 22.09 13.85 -30.87
N LEU A 220 21.27 13.30 -29.98
CA LEU A 220 20.94 13.93 -28.69
C LEU A 220 22.06 13.80 -27.65
N THR A 221 22.82 12.71 -27.66
CA THR A 221 23.89 12.46 -26.66
C THR A 221 24.99 13.50 -26.73
N ASN A 222 25.30 13.97 -27.94
CA ASN A 222 26.38 14.90 -28.22
C ASN A 222 25.98 16.39 -28.14
N VAL A 223 24.71 16.67 -27.80
CA VAL A 223 24.26 18.05 -27.55
C VAL A 223 25.01 18.61 -26.34
N THR A 224 25.63 19.78 -26.53
CA THR A 224 26.33 20.51 -25.49
C THR A 224 25.42 21.51 -24.80
N VAL A 225 25.61 21.67 -23.49
CA VAL A 225 24.81 22.49 -22.58
C VAL A 225 25.78 23.34 -21.76
N SER A 226 25.29 24.47 -21.22
CA SER A 226 26.09 25.38 -20.38
C SER A 226 27.33 25.93 -21.11
N GLY A 227 27.16 26.41 -22.34
CA GLY A 227 28.24 27.02 -23.13
C GLY A 227 29.35 26.04 -23.53
N GLY A 228 29.02 24.76 -23.75
CA GLY A 228 29.97 23.75 -24.22
C GLY A 228 30.55 22.84 -23.13
N LYS A 229 30.36 23.15 -21.84
CA LYS A 229 31.02 22.45 -20.73
C LYS A 229 30.45 21.07 -20.40
N ARG A 230 29.17 20.84 -20.69
CA ARG A 230 28.47 19.61 -20.32
C ARG A 230 27.74 19.05 -21.54
N ARG A 231 27.68 17.72 -21.66
CA ARG A 231 26.82 17.05 -22.65
C ARG A 231 25.52 16.56 -22.00
N VAL A 232 24.46 16.44 -22.78
CA VAL A 232 23.19 15.84 -22.35
C VAL A 232 23.40 14.43 -21.80
N GLY A 233 24.30 13.66 -22.44
CA GLY A 233 24.69 12.33 -21.99
C GLY A 233 23.69 11.24 -22.40
N PRO A 234 24.12 9.97 -22.38
CA PRO A 234 23.42 8.88 -23.06
C PRO A 234 22.05 8.57 -22.44
N ALA A 235 21.93 8.63 -21.12
CA ALA A 235 20.68 8.29 -20.42
C ALA A 235 19.56 9.31 -20.66
N VAL A 236 19.89 10.60 -20.75
CA VAL A 236 18.89 11.65 -21.03
C VAL A 236 18.54 11.66 -22.51
N ALA A 237 19.52 11.47 -23.39
CA ALA A 237 19.31 11.32 -24.82
C ALA A 237 18.39 10.15 -25.16
N GLU A 238 18.57 9.01 -24.50
CA GLU A 238 17.70 7.84 -24.68
C GLU A 238 16.25 8.12 -24.24
N ARG A 239 16.06 8.80 -23.10
CA ARG A 239 14.71 9.18 -22.64
C ARG A 239 14.02 10.15 -23.59
N LEU A 240 14.75 11.14 -24.08
CA LEU A 240 14.24 12.10 -25.07
C LEU A 240 13.87 11.39 -26.37
N ALA A 241 14.77 10.59 -26.93
CA ALA A 241 14.50 9.82 -28.16
C ALA A 241 13.28 8.92 -27.99
N ARG A 242 13.19 8.19 -26.87
CA ARG A 242 12.07 7.30 -26.57
C ARG A 242 10.73 8.04 -26.39
N SER A 243 10.74 9.23 -25.82
CA SER A 243 9.52 10.00 -25.55
C SER A 243 8.99 10.75 -26.78
N LEU A 244 9.85 10.98 -27.79
CA LEU A 244 9.57 11.88 -28.92
C LEU A 244 9.56 11.19 -30.29
N SER A 245 10.14 9.98 -30.41
CA SER A 245 10.16 9.26 -31.69
C SER A 245 8.97 8.31 -31.83
N THR A 246 8.43 8.23 -33.05
CA THR A 246 7.30 7.34 -33.41
C THR A 246 7.73 5.93 -33.78
N ARG A 247 9.03 5.61 -33.71
CA ARG A 247 9.49 4.23 -33.90
C ARG A 247 8.82 3.39 -32.82
N ALA A 248 7.79 2.64 -33.25
CA ALA A 248 7.16 1.60 -32.48
C ALA A 248 8.27 0.78 -31.82
N ARG A 249 8.05 0.40 -30.56
CA ARG A 249 8.96 -0.49 -29.82
C ARG A 249 9.47 -1.54 -30.80
N SER A 250 10.75 -1.45 -31.20
CA SER A 250 11.40 -2.64 -31.73
C SER A 250 11.18 -3.71 -30.67
N SER A 251 10.77 -4.89 -31.08
CA SER A 251 10.70 -6.08 -30.21
C SER A 251 12.01 -6.31 -29.45
N ASP A 252 13.09 -5.65 -29.87
CA ASP A 252 14.30 -5.34 -29.12
C ASP A 252 14.05 -4.22 -28.11
N ALA A 253 13.10 -4.42 -27.18
CA ALA A 253 13.37 -3.89 -25.85
C ALA A 253 14.78 -4.41 -25.48
N PRO A 254 15.64 -3.66 -24.77
CA PRO A 254 16.59 -4.38 -23.95
C PRO A 254 15.70 -5.33 -23.16
N GLU A 255 15.82 -6.63 -23.41
CA GLU A 255 15.45 -7.66 -22.45
C GLU A 255 15.78 -7.03 -21.13
N ASN A 256 14.76 -6.77 -20.31
CA ASN A 256 14.93 -6.06 -19.06
C ASN A 256 16.11 -6.76 -18.41
N VAL A 257 17.31 -6.17 -18.49
CA VAL A 257 18.51 -6.80 -17.98
C VAL A 257 18.25 -6.59 -16.53
N GLN A 258 17.55 -7.58 -15.98
CA GLN A 258 17.04 -7.64 -14.64
C GLN A 258 18.35 -7.71 -13.89
N ALA A 259 18.85 -6.53 -13.52
CA ALA A 259 20.18 -6.39 -12.98
C ALA A 259 20.23 -7.39 -11.82
N ASN A 260 21.22 -8.30 -11.86
CA ASN A 260 21.31 -9.34 -10.86
C ASN A 260 21.10 -8.71 -9.47
N PRO A 261 20.25 -9.31 -8.62
CA PRO A 261 19.89 -8.71 -7.35
C PRO A 261 21.16 -8.32 -6.57
N SER A 262 21.15 -7.15 -5.93
CA SER A 262 22.29 -6.70 -5.12
C SER A 262 22.61 -7.73 -4.03
N ALA A 263 23.85 -7.74 -3.53
CA ALA A 263 24.25 -8.65 -2.46
C ALA A 263 23.33 -8.55 -1.23
N ASP A 264 22.87 -7.34 -0.89
CA ASP A 264 21.92 -7.09 0.19
C ASP A 264 20.54 -7.70 -0.11
N THR A 265 20.08 -7.58 -1.36
CA THR A 265 18.81 -8.19 -1.80
C THR A 265 18.88 -9.71 -1.67
N VAL A 266 19.97 -10.33 -2.14
CA VAL A 266 20.20 -11.78 -2.03
C VAL A 266 20.21 -12.23 -0.56
N ALA A 267 20.84 -11.46 0.34
CA ALA A 267 20.87 -11.76 1.77
C ALA A 267 19.47 -11.74 2.41
N VAL A 268 18.64 -10.75 2.06
CA VAL A 268 17.25 -10.65 2.55
C VAL A 268 16.41 -11.83 2.09
N TYR A 269 16.46 -12.19 0.80
CA TYR A 269 15.70 -13.32 0.29
C TYR A 269 16.20 -14.65 0.86
N ARG A 270 17.51 -14.84 1.02
CA ARG A 270 18.06 -16.02 1.70
C ARG A 270 17.51 -16.17 3.12
N ALA A 271 17.50 -15.08 3.89
CA ALA A 271 16.96 -15.09 5.25
C ALA A 271 15.46 -15.43 5.27
N PHE A 272 14.70 -14.92 4.28
CA PHE A 272 13.30 -15.24 4.11
C PHE A 272 13.06 -16.73 3.86
N PHE A 273 13.72 -17.34 2.87
CA PHE A 273 13.52 -18.75 2.52
C PHE A 273 13.93 -19.69 3.66
N ASN A 274 15.03 -19.39 4.35
CA ASN A 274 15.44 -20.15 5.55
C ASN A 274 14.47 -19.96 6.73
N GLY A 275 13.69 -18.87 6.73
CA GLY A 275 12.69 -18.57 7.76
C GLY A 275 11.33 -19.26 7.55
N ILE A 276 11.07 -19.83 6.37
CA ILE A 276 9.75 -20.39 6.00
C ILE A 276 9.28 -21.45 7.00
N ALA A 277 10.17 -22.33 7.47
CA ALA A 277 9.82 -23.36 8.44
C ALA A 277 9.12 -22.81 9.71
N ARG A 278 9.43 -21.58 10.12
CA ARG A 278 8.88 -20.95 11.33
C ARG A 278 7.45 -20.44 11.16
N VAL A 279 6.98 -20.30 9.92
CA VAL A 279 5.65 -19.77 9.59
C VAL A 279 4.72 -20.83 8.97
N LEU A 280 5.22 -22.04 8.71
CA LEU A 280 4.40 -23.13 8.23
C LEU A 280 3.43 -23.61 9.34
N PRO A 281 2.12 -23.74 9.08
CA PRO A 281 1.11 -24.11 10.06
C PRO A 281 1.12 -25.60 10.41
N CYS A 282 1.83 -26.43 9.63
CA CYS A 282 1.95 -27.87 9.87
C CYS A 282 3.36 -28.20 10.39
N GLU A 283 3.43 -28.74 11.59
CA GLU A 283 4.70 -29.08 12.28
C GLU A 283 5.54 -30.11 11.50
N ALA A 284 4.89 -31.10 10.88
CA ALA A 284 5.56 -32.09 10.03
C ALA A 284 6.17 -31.43 8.77
N CYS A 285 5.47 -30.49 8.15
CA CYS A 285 5.99 -29.73 7.01
C CYS A 285 7.10 -28.76 7.42
N ALA A 286 6.96 -28.07 8.56
CA ALA A 286 7.99 -27.20 9.11
C ALA A 286 9.29 -27.98 9.36
N THR A 287 9.20 -29.12 10.02
CA THR A 287 10.35 -29.97 10.34
C THR A 287 11.01 -30.54 9.08
N SER A 288 10.23 -31.07 8.13
CA SER A 288 10.76 -31.61 6.87
C SER A 288 11.35 -30.53 5.98
N PHE A 289 10.73 -29.35 5.90
CA PHE A 289 11.26 -28.22 5.14
C PHE A 289 12.56 -27.69 5.74
N GLN A 290 12.66 -27.59 7.07
CA GLN A 290 13.90 -27.19 7.75
C GLN A 290 15.04 -28.19 7.46
N ARG A 291 14.77 -29.49 7.58
CA ARG A 291 15.73 -30.54 7.22
C ARG A 291 16.13 -30.52 5.75
N TYR A 292 15.21 -30.12 4.86
CA TYR A 292 15.50 -29.93 3.45
C TYR A 292 16.44 -28.75 3.21
N THR A 293 16.16 -27.58 3.81
CA THR A 293 17.00 -26.38 3.65
C THR A 293 18.36 -26.48 4.33
N ASP A 294 18.50 -27.32 5.37
CA ASP A 294 19.77 -27.55 6.06
C ASP A 294 20.76 -28.39 5.23
N ARG A 295 20.32 -28.99 4.12
CA ARG A 295 21.19 -29.76 3.22
C ARG A 295 22.14 -28.83 2.43
N PRO A 296 23.47 -29.09 2.43
CA PRO A 296 24.44 -28.25 1.74
C PRO A 296 24.16 -28.06 0.23
N GLU A 297 23.68 -29.11 -0.43
CA GLU A 297 23.30 -29.10 -1.83
C GLU A 297 22.07 -28.21 -2.10
N VAL A 298 21.11 -28.19 -1.17
CA VAL A 298 19.91 -27.37 -1.27
C VAL A 298 20.25 -25.90 -1.05
N ALA A 299 21.08 -25.59 -0.05
CA ALA A 299 21.58 -24.23 0.19
C ALA A 299 22.34 -23.67 -1.03
N SER A 300 23.18 -24.50 -1.67
CA SER A 300 23.90 -24.13 -2.89
C SER A 300 22.96 -23.91 -4.08
N SER A 301 21.91 -24.72 -4.20
CA SER A 301 20.90 -24.59 -5.26
C SER A 301 20.03 -23.34 -5.10
N LEU A 302 19.68 -22.97 -3.86
CA LEU A 302 18.97 -21.73 -3.55
C LEU A 302 19.82 -20.51 -3.94
N ASP A 303 21.13 -20.57 -3.68
CA ASP A 303 22.06 -19.50 -4.04
C ASP A 303 22.22 -19.31 -5.54
N ALA A 304 22.25 -20.42 -6.28
CA ALA A 304 22.24 -20.39 -7.73
C ALA A 304 20.93 -19.76 -8.24
N ALA A 305 19.78 -20.17 -7.69
CA ALA A 305 18.47 -19.65 -8.07
C ALA A 305 18.32 -18.14 -7.77
N LEU A 306 18.78 -17.68 -6.60
CA LEU A 306 18.77 -16.26 -6.22
C LEU A 306 19.62 -15.38 -7.15
N LYS A 307 20.69 -15.93 -7.73
CA LYS A 307 21.56 -15.22 -8.69
C LYS A 307 21.00 -15.22 -10.11
N LEU A 308 20.32 -16.29 -10.52
CA LEU A 308 19.72 -16.45 -11.86
C LEU A 308 18.42 -15.65 -12.00
N GLY A 309 17.75 -15.33 -10.88
CA GLY A 309 16.62 -14.42 -10.86
C GLY A 309 15.27 -15.12 -10.70
N ARG A 310 14.21 -14.45 -11.15
CA ARG A 310 12.82 -14.75 -10.78
C ARG A 310 12.37 -16.16 -11.16
N ASP A 311 12.70 -16.60 -12.37
CA ASP A 311 12.22 -17.87 -12.91
C ASP A 311 12.89 -19.06 -12.24
N ALA A 312 14.21 -18.96 -12.05
CA ALA A 312 14.98 -19.98 -11.33
C ALA A 312 14.53 -20.10 -9.87
N LEU A 313 14.19 -18.99 -9.21
CA LEU A 313 13.69 -19.00 -7.84
C LEU A 313 12.28 -19.62 -7.72
N PHE A 314 11.42 -19.38 -8.70
CA PHE A 314 10.10 -20.02 -8.77
C PHE A 314 10.23 -21.53 -8.95
N GLU A 315 11.07 -21.96 -9.90
CA GLU A 315 11.34 -23.37 -10.14
C GLU A 315 11.93 -24.06 -8.90
N TRP A 316 12.89 -23.41 -8.23
CA TRP A 316 13.46 -23.90 -6.98
C TRP A 316 12.39 -24.11 -5.89
N THR A 317 11.45 -23.16 -5.78
CA THR A 317 10.38 -23.23 -4.78
C THR A 317 9.42 -24.40 -5.04
N VAL A 318 9.10 -24.66 -6.31
CA VAL A 318 8.27 -25.82 -6.69
C VAL A 318 9.01 -27.13 -6.42
N ARG A 319 10.31 -27.22 -6.73
CA ARG A 319 11.09 -28.42 -6.39
C ARG A 319 11.17 -28.67 -4.88
N ALA A 320 11.40 -27.62 -4.10
CA ALA A 320 11.42 -27.70 -2.65
C ALA A 320 10.08 -28.18 -2.06
N HIS A 321 8.95 -27.80 -2.69
CA HIS A 321 7.63 -28.33 -2.36
C HIS A 321 7.55 -29.84 -2.52
N ASP A 322 7.86 -30.29 -3.73
CA ASP A 322 7.60 -31.65 -4.16
C ASP A 322 8.52 -32.59 -3.41
N ASP A 323 9.78 -32.19 -3.18
CA ASP A 323 10.73 -32.93 -2.35
C ASP A 323 10.26 -33.08 -0.89
N VAL A 324 9.64 -32.04 -0.31
CA VAL A 324 9.08 -32.09 1.05
C VAL A 324 7.79 -32.91 1.08
N ASN A 325 6.95 -32.83 0.05
CA ASN A 325 5.74 -33.64 -0.05
C ASN A 325 6.05 -35.12 -0.26
N ALA A 326 7.01 -35.45 -1.13
CA ALA A 326 7.48 -36.81 -1.35
C ALA A 326 7.99 -37.44 -0.04
N GLN A 327 8.77 -36.69 0.75
CA GLN A 327 9.25 -37.13 2.08
C GLN A 327 8.10 -37.39 3.07
N LEU A 328 6.97 -36.71 2.91
CA LEU A 328 5.80 -36.82 3.77
C LEU A 328 4.72 -37.75 3.20
N GLY A 329 4.96 -38.39 2.05
CA GLY A 329 3.97 -39.22 1.36
C GLY A 329 2.73 -38.45 0.88
N LYS A 330 2.89 -37.15 0.59
CA LYS A 330 1.84 -36.26 0.07
C LYS A 330 1.91 -36.18 -1.45
N ASN A 331 0.80 -35.80 -2.08
CA ASN A 331 0.75 -35.59 -3.52
C ASN A 331 1.68 -34.44 -3.94
N GLU A 332 2.51 -34.71 -4.94
CA GLU A 332 3.32 -33.71 -5.64
C GLU A 332 2.45 -32.93 -6.65
N GLU A 333 2.83 -31.69 -6.96
CA GLU A 333 2.12 -30.89 -7.97
C GLU A 333 3.02 -30.73 -9.21
N PRO A 334 2.65 -31.27 -10.38
CA PRO A 334 3.46 -31.14 -11.59
C PRO A 334 3.82 -29.68 -11.90
N TYR A 335 5.10 -29.43 -12.21
CA TYR A 335 5.62 -28.09 -12.51
C TYR A 335 4.77 -27.33 -13.55
N SER A 336 4.20 -28.03 -14.54
CA SER A 336 3.30 -27.46 -15.54
C SER A 336 2.03 -26.83 -14.96
N ILE A 337 1.47 -27.40 -13.88
CA ILE A 337 0.28 -26.87 -13.19
C ILE A 337 0.65 -25.60 -12.40
N SER A 338 1.78 -25.64 -11.68
CA SER A 338 2.32 -24.50 -10.95
C SER A 338 2.63 -23.32 -11.89
N LEU A 339 3.21 -23.62 -13.05
CA LEU A 339 3.50 -22.63 -14.10
C LEU A 339 2.21 -21.99 -14.65
N ALA A 340 1.20 -22.79 -14.99
CA ALA A 340 -0.07 -22.28 -15.48
C ALA A 340 -0.78 -21.36 -14.46
N ARG A 341 -0.71 -21.69 -13.16
CA ARG A 341 -1.25 -20.82 -12.08
C ARG A 341 -0.48 -19.52 -11.94
N ARG A 342 0.85 -19.56 -12.09
CA ARG A 342 1.70 -18.37 -12.08
C ARG A 342 1.34 -17.43 -13.23
N GLU A 343 1.15 -17.97 -14.43
CA GLU A 343 0.76 -17.22 -15.63
C GLU A 343 -0.64 -16.60 -15.47
N ALA A 344 -1.62 -17.38 -14.99
CA ALA A 344 -2.96 -16.89 -14.69
C ALA A 344 -2.93 -15.75 -13.65
N SER A 345 -2.11 -15.86 -12.61
CA SER A 345 -1.95 -14.83 -11.57
C SER A 345 -1.27 -13.57 -12.08
N SER A 346 -0.34 -13.69 -13.03
CA SER A 346 0.30 -12.53 -13.68
C SER A 346 -0.64 -11.74 -14.59
N THR A 347 -1.70 -12.38 -15.09
CA THR A 347 -2.71 -11.75 -15.94
C THR A 347 -3.66 -10.86 -15.12
N ILE A 348 -3.88 -11.19 -13.84
CA ILE A 348 -4.68 -10.40 -12.89
C ILE A 348 -3.90 -9.17 -12.37
N ALA A 349 -2.57 -9.20 -12.42
CA ALA A 349 -1.70 -8.12 -11.95
C ALA A 349 -1.45 -6.99 -12.96
N ALA A 350 -2.14 -6.97 -14.11
CA ALA A 350 -2.04 -5.92 -15.14
C ALA A 350 -2.73 -4.58 -14.75
N ILE A 351 -2.71 -4.23 -13.46
CA ILE A 351 -3.03 -2.88 -12.97
C ILE A 351 -1.68 -2.15 -12.84
N PRO A 352 -1.48 -0.98 -13.47
CA PRO A 352 -0.20 -0.28 -13.41
C PRO A 352 0.07 0.21 -11.98
N GLN A 353 0.90 -0.52 -11.24
CA GLN A 353 1.33 -0.17 -9.90
C GLN A 353 2.67 0.60 -9.96
N PRO A 354 2.86 1.64 -9.12
CA PRO A 354 4.09 2.42 -9.08
C PRO A 354 5.30 1.57 -8.68
N VAL A 355 6.45 1.89 -9.28
CA VAL A 355 7.71 1.12 -9.32
C VAL A 355 8.25 0.70 -7.94
N GLU A 356 7.89 1.40 -6.86
CA GLU A 356 8.31 1.05 -5.51
C GLU A 356 7.59 -0.17 -4.92
N ILE A 357 6.39 -0.51 -5.42
CA ILE A 357 5.66 -1.70 -5.00
C ILE A 357 6.16 -2.94 -5.76
N ALA A 358 6.94 -2.82 -6.84
CA ALA A 358 7.43 -4.00 -7.57
C ALA A 358 8.29 -4.95 -6.69
N ALA A 359 8.99 -4.41 -5.69
CA ALA A 359 9.72 -5.20 -4.70
C ALA A 359 8.79 -5.83 -3.64
N LEU A 360 7.73 -5.12 -3.24
CA LEU A 360 6.74 -5.62 -2.29
C LEU A 360 5.75 -6.61 -2.92
N SER A 361 5.41 -6.43 -4.20
CA SER A 361 4.52 -7.28 -4.97
C SER A 361 5.14 -8.63 -5.26
N PHE A 362 6.47 -8.73 -5.27
CA PHE A 362 7.14 -10.03 -5.40
C PHE A 362 7.11 -10.80 -4.07
N ALA A 363 7.38 -10.14 -2.94
CA ALA A 363 7.18 -10.73 -1.61
C ALA A 363 5.71 -11.09 -1.37
N LEU A 364 4.76 -10.27 -1.87
CA LEU A 364 3.32 -10.53 -1.82
C LEU A 364 2.92 -11.64 -2.79
N ALA A 365 3.49 -11.72 -3.99
CA ALA A 365 3.21 -12.78 -4.96
C ALA A 365 3.78 -14.13 -4.52
N ILE A 366 4.99 -14.15 -3.92
CA ILE A 366 5.53 -15.32 -3.23
C ILE A 366 4.67 -15.64 -2.01
N GLY A 367 4.24 -14.65 -1.23
CA GLY A 367 3.35 -14.83 -0.10
C GLY A 367 1.97 -15.38 -0.48
N ILE A 368 1.42 -14.98 -1.63
CA ILE A 368 0.16 -15.47 -2.20
C ILE A 368 0.36 -16.87 -2.79
N LEU A 369 1.47 -17.13 -3.49
CA LEU A 369 1.83 -18.47 -3.94
C LEU A 369 2.02 -19.42 -2.74
N MET A 370 2.68 -18.98 -1.67
CA MET A 370 2.80 -19.70 -0.40
C MET A 370 1.45 -19.86 0.29
N ALA A 371 0.56 -18.86 0.28
CA ALA A 371 -0.79 -19.01 0.84
C ALA A 371 -1.62 -20.04 0.06
N LEU A 372 -1.49 -20.10 -1.27
CA LEU A 372 -2.11 -21.11 -2.12
C LEU A 372 -1.50 -22.51 -1.90
N PHE A 373 -0.20 -22.57 -1.65
CA PHE A 373 0.54 -23.77 -1.27
C PHE A 373 0.12 -24.30 0.11
N LEU A 374 -0.09 -23.40 1.07
CA LEU A 374 -0.64 -23.70 2.39
C LEU A 374 -2.10 -24.17 2.31
N PHE A 375 -2.87 -23.68 1.34
CA PHE A 375 -4.24 -24.13 1.08
C PHE A 375 -4.29 -25.56 0.52
N ASN A 376 -3.35 -25.94 -0.36
CA ASN A 376 -3.25 -27.33 -0.84
C ASN A 376 -2.75 -28.32 0.23
N LEU A 377 -1.97 -27.85 1.21
CA LEU A 377 -1.57 -28.62 2.39
C LEU A 377 -2.73 -28.89 3.38
N ALA A 378 -3.82 -28.11 3.31
CA ALA A 378 -5.02 -28.30 4.12
C ALA A 378 -5.99 -29.37 3.55
N CYS A 379 -5.81 -29.81 2.30
CA CYS A 379 -6.64 -30.86 1.69
C CYS A 379 -6.41 -32.28 2.24
N GLY A 380 -5.53 -32.45 3.24
CA GLY A 380 -5.43 -33.68 4.05
C GLY A 380 -6.56 -33.85 5.08
N PHE A 381 -7.41 -32.85 5.32
CA PHE A 381 -8.49 -32.96 6.30
C PHE A 381 -9.66 -33.86 5.84
N ALA A 382 -9.82 -34.07 4.53
CA ALA A 382 -10.84 -34.98 4.00
C ALA A 382 -10.51 -36.47 4.23
N SER A 383 -9.23 -36.82 4.42
CA SER A 383 -8.79 -38.19 4.67
C SER A 383 -8.90 -38.59 6.16
N LEU A 384 -8.82 -37.61 7.07
CA LEU A 384 -9.02 -37.81 8.51
C LEU A 384 -10.51 -38.02 8.87
N LEU A 385 -11.45 -37.38 8.15
CA LEU A 385 -12.88 -37.66 8.35
C LEU A 385 -13.28 -39.07 7.86
N ARG A 386 -12.67 -39.58 6.78
CA ARG A 386 -12.96 -40.95 6.30
C ARG A 386 -12.44 -42.04 7.24
N PHE A 387 -11.39 -41.76 8.01
CA PHE A 387 -10.89 -42.71 9.01
C PHE A 387 -11.77 -42.75 10.28
N TYR A 388 -12.51 -41.67 10.58
CA TYR A 388 -13.41 -41.61 11.74
C TYR A 388 -14.82 -42.16 11.44
N THR A 389 -15.28 -42.14 10.18
CA THR A 389 -16.59 -42.69 9.79
C THR A 389 -16.57 -44.18 9.43
N ALA A 390 -15.40 -44.82 9.38
CA ALA A 390 -15.27 -46.26 9.08
C ALA A 390 -15.13 -47.14 10.34
N ARG A 391 -15.33 -46.58 11.54
CA ARG A 391 -15.26 -47.29 12.82
C ARG A 391 -16.45 -47.03 13.75
N SER A 392 -17.60 -46.67 13.18
CA SER A 392 -18.90 -46.67 13.84
C SER A 392 -19.80 -47.74 13.27
#